data_AF-A0A1Y2GIQ7-F1
#
_entry.id   AF-A0A1Y2GIQ7-F1
#
_cell.length_a   1.000
_cell.length_b   1.000
_cell.length_c   1.000
_cell.angle_alpha   90.00
_cell.angle_beta   90.00
_cell.angle_gamma   90.00
#
_symmetry.space_group_name_H-M   'P 1'
#
loop_
_entity.id
_entity.type
_entity.pdbx_description
1 polymer ?
#
loop_
_entity_poly.entity_id
_entity_poly.type
_entity_poly.pdbx_seq_one_letter_code
_entity_poly.pdbx_strand_id
1 'polypeptide(L)'
;ITLSKIRKVKTDLLAISEELDLEISTAALAYAYFEKLIMKGSWNGKDSTGISTESNHSPVTKVNRKLMAYIKEHEFQVFSLLEFNLYLPRQEFLPHFEQILYRQDYLNVQEYLGEDEFYSVPSHQHKAPE
;
A
#
# COMPACT_ATOMS: atom_id res chain seq x y z
N ILE A 1 15.21 -14.46 4.42
CA ILE A 1 14.67 -13.43 3.49
C ILE A 1 15.81 -12.52 3.04
N THR A 2 15.92 -12.16 1.76
CA THR A 2 16.96 -11.25 1.27
C THR A 2 16.39 -9.86 1.01
N LEU A 3 17.21 -8.82 1.21
CA LEU A 3 16.84 -7.43 0.91
C LEU A 3 16.43 -7.25 -0.57
N SER A 4 17.04 -8.00 -1.48
CA SER A 4 16.69 -7.99 -2.90
C SER A 4 15.25 -8.44 -3.17
N LYS A 5 14.78 -9.50 -2.48
CA LYS A 5 13.39 -9.97 -2.62
C LYS A 5 12.39 -8.97 -2.05
N ILE A 6 12.69 -8.36 -0.91
CA ILE A 6 11.85 -7.31 -0.31
C ILE A 6 11.69 -6.13 -1.28
N ARG A 7 12.82 -5.64 -1.83
CA ARG A 7 12.81 -4.54 -2.79
C ARG A 7 12.02 -4.90 -4.05
N LYS A 8 12.19 -6.12 -4.57
CA LYS A 8 11.44 -6.60 -5.74
C LYS A 8 9.93 -6.55 -5.49
N VAL A 9 9.45 -7.16 -4.39
CA VAL A 9 8.01 -7.15 -4.06
C VAL A 9 7.48 -5.73 -3.94
N LYS A 10 8.22 -4.83 -3.30
CA LYS A 10 7.85 -3.42 -3.22
C LYS A 10 7.77 -2.75 -4.60
N THR A 11 8.73 -3.00 -5.49
CA THR A 11 8.68 -2.50 -6.87
C THR A 11 7.46 -3.06 -7.61
N ASP A 12 7.18 -4.35 -7.48
CA ASP A 12 6.02 -4.99 -8.11
C ASP A 12 4.70 -4.39 -7.58
N LEU A 13 4.58 -4.16 -6.26
CA LEU A 13 3.43 -3.50 -5.65
C LEU A 13 3.21 -2.08 -6.19
N LEU A 14 4.29 -1.32 -6.41
CA LEU A 14 4.19 0.03 -6.95
C LEU A 14 3.75 0.02 -8.42
N ALA A 15 4.30 -0.89 -9.23
CA ALA A 15 3.89 -1.05 -10.62
C ALA A 15 2.41 -1.45 -10.74
N ILE A 16 1.93 -2.33 -9.85
CA ILE A 16 0.51 -2.71 -9.81
C ILE A 16 -0.37 -1.51 -9.41
N SER A 17 0.04 -0.71 -8.42
CA SER A 17 -0.73 0.48 -8.06
C SER A 17 -0.82 1.50 -9.19
N GLU A 18 0.25 1.65 -9.99
CA GLU A 18 0.25 2.52 -11.17
C GLU A 18 -0.63 1.97 -12.29
N GLU A 19 -0.60 0.66 -12.54
CA GLU A 19 -1.45 0.01 -13.55
C GLU A 19 -2.94 0.10 -13.20
N LEU A 20 -3.26 0.07 -11.91
CA LEU A 20 -4.63 0.14 -11.39
C LEU A 20 -5.09 1.57 -11.06
N ASP A 21 -4.27 2.59 -11.31
CA ASP A 21 -4.55 3.99 -11.00
C ASP A 21 -4.95 4.21 -9.52
N LEU A 22 -4.22 3.54 -8.61
CA LEU A 22 -4.43 3.66 -7.16
C LEU A 22 -3.65 4.85 -6.60
N GLU A 23 -4.19 5.45 -5.54
CA GLU A 23 -3.52 6.52 -4.82
C GLU A 23 -2.16 6.07 -4.24
N ILE A 24 -1.21 7.00 -4.15
CA ILE A 24 0.10 6.78 -3.54
C ILE A 24 -0.05 6.34 -2.08
N SER A 25 -1.09 6.83 -1.40
CA SER A 25 -1.48 6.43 -0.04
C SER A 25 -1.71 4.92 0.06
N THR A 26 -2.33 4.31 -0.95
CA THR A 26 -2.65 2.88 -1.01
C THR A 26 -1.38 2.05 -1.19
N ALA A 27 -0.47 2.47 -2.07
CA ALA A 27 0.83 1.82 -2.23
C ALA A 27 1.68 1.91 -0.94
N ALA A 28 1.64 3.06 -0.26
CA ALA A 28 2.32 3.26 1.02
C ALA A 28 1.77 2.36 2.13
N LEU A 29 0.44 2.21 2.23
CA LEU A 29 -0.20 1.25 3.15
C LEU A 29 0.25 -0.19 2.85
N ALA A 30 0.27 -0.58 1.58
CA ALA A 30 0.72 -1.92 1.16
C ALA A 30 2.18 -2.17 1.56
N TYR A 31 3.07 -1.17 1.41
CA TYR A 31 4.46 -1.26 1.88
C TYR A 31 4.55 -1.46 3.39
N ALA A 32 3.79 -0.69 4.15
CA ALA A 32 3.79 -0.76 5.60
C ALA A 32 3.27 -2.11 6.12
N TYR A 33 2.15 -2.59 5.58
CA TYR A 33 1.61 -3.90 5.95
C TYR A 33 2.56 -5.03 5.58
N PHE A 34 3.18 -4.97 4.39
CA PHE A 34 4.16 -5.95 3.97
C PHE A 34 5.37 -5.99 4.94
N GLU A 35 5.88 -4.83 5.35
CA GLU A 35 6.94 -4.77 6.36
C GLU A 35 6.51 -5.30 7.72
N LYS A 36 5.29 -5.00 8.17
CA LYS A 36 4.74 -5.56 9.41
C LYS A 36 4.67 -7.09 9.36
N LEU A 37 4.27 -7.67 8.24
CA LEU A 37 4.26 -9.13 8.05
C LEU A 37 5.68 -9.73 8.09
N ILE A 38 6.67 -9.03 7.52
CA ILE A 38 8.08 -9.43 7.60
C ILE A 38 8.58 -9.38 9.05
N MET A 39 8.29 -8.30 9.78
CA MET A 39 8.70 -8.12 11.17
C MET A 39 8.09 -9.17 12.11
N LYS A 40 6.84 -9.58 11.86
CA LYS A 40 6.17 -10.69 12.55
C LYS A 40 6.70 -12.08 12.15
N GLY A 41 7.65 -12.17 11.22
CA GLY A 41 8.18 -13.44 10.71
C GLY A 41 7.16 -14.26 9.90
N SER A 42 6.05 -13.65 9.49
CA SER A 42 4.91 -14.32 8.87
C SER A 42 5.02 -14.43 7.34
N TRP A 43 6.11 -13.91 6.76
CA TRP A 43 6.42 -14.04 5.34
C TRP A 43 7.69 -14.86 5.13
N ASN A 44 7.59 -15.95 4.36
CA ASN A 44 8.67 -16.92 4.17
C ASN A 44 9.43 -16.73 2.83
N GLY A 45 8.95 -15.86 1.94
CA GLY A 45 9.55 -15.53 0.65
C GLY A 45 9.56 -16.65 -0.38
N LYS A 46 8.66 -17.63 -0.22
CA LYS A 46 8.41 -18.73 -1.15
C LYS A 46 7.16 -18.51 -2.02
N ASP A 47 6.33 -17.53 -1.66
CA ASP A 47 4.99 -17.34 -2.25
C ASP A 47 5.01 -16.45 -3.51
N SER A 48 6.19 -15.94 -3.92
CA SER A 48 6.35 -15.02 -5.07
C SER A 48 6.21 -15.69 -6.46
N THR A 49 5.67 -16.90 -6.54
CA THR A 49 5.55 -17.67 -7.80
C THR A 49 4.10 -17.77 -8.31
N GLY A 50 3.12 -17.22 -7.58
CA GLY A 50 1.70 -17.24 -8.00
C GLY A 50 1.32 -16.17 -9.02
N ILE A 51 2.13 -15.12 -9.16
CA ILE A 51 1.91 -14.02 -10.12
C ILE A 51 3.01 -14.11 -11.19
N SER A 52 3.07 -15.23 -11.90
CA SER A 52 3.76 -15.25 -13.18
C SER A 52 2.97 -14.38 -14.15
N THR A 53 3.52 -13.20 -14.39
CA THR A 53 3.23 -12.28 -15.47
C THR A 53 3.14 -13.02 -16.81
N GLU A 54 1.94 -13.31 -17.28
CA GLU A 54 1.69 -13.33 -18.73
C GLU A 54 1.65 -11.88 -19.17
N SER A 55 2.80 -11.39 -19.61
CA SER A 55 2.92 -10.19 -20.43
C SER A 55 2.03 -10.33 -21.64
N ASN A 56 0.95 -9.56 -21.75
CA ASN A 56 0.37 -9.08 -23.01
C ASN A 56 -0.75 -8.06 -22.69
N HIS A 57 -0.48 -6.79 -23.04
CA HIS A 57 -1.40 -5.69 -23.34
C HIS A 57 -2.83 -5.73 -22.72
N SER A 58 -3.08 -4.81 -21.77
CA SER A 58 -4.32 -4.12 -21.32
C SER A 58 -5.70 -4.48 -21.96
N PRO A 59 -6.86 -4.31 -21.28
CA PRO A 59 -7.11 -3.87 -19.91
C PRO A 59 -7.96 -4.88 -19.08
N VAL A 60 -7.84 -4.78 -17.76
CA VAL A 60 -8.90 -4.99 -16.76
C VAL A 60 -10.21 -5.55 -17.32
N THR A 61 -10.40 -6.87 -17.32
CA THR A 61 -11.74 -7.52 -17.26
C THR A 61 -11.67 -9.05 -17.22
N LYS A 62 -10.68 -9.70 -17.85
CA LYS A 62 -10.56 -11.19 -17.84
C LYS A 62 -9.55 -11.76 -16.82
N VAL A 63 -8.49 -11.02 -16.52
CA VAL A 63 -7.54 -11.34 -15.43
C VAL A 63 -8.21 -11.23 -14.05
N ASN A 64 -9.31 -10.47 -13.95
CA ASN A 64 -9.96 -10.14 -12.69
C ASN A 64 -10.48 -11.35 -11.91
N ARG A 65 -11.06 -12.39 -12.52
CA ARG A 65 -11.71 -13.43 -11.69
C ARG A 65 -10.71 -14.28 -10.90
N LYS A 66 -9.63 -14.72 -11.55
CA LYS A 66 -8.59 -15.54 -10.88
C LYS A 66 -7.82 -14.71 -9.86
N LEU A 67 -7.46 -13.48 -10.22
CA LEU A 67 -6.81 -12.56 -9.29
C LEU A 67 -7.71 -12.22 -8.10
N MET A 68 -8.98 -11.91 -8.33
CA MET A 68 -9.96 -11.65 -7.27
C MET A 68 -10.17 -12.87 -6.39
N ALA A 69 -10.28 -14.08 -6.95
CA ALA A 69 -10.38 -15.30 -6.17
C ALA A 69 -9.13 -15.50 -5.30
N TYR A 70 -7.94 -15.32 -5.87
CA TYR A 70 -6.68 -15.39 -5.14
C TYR A 70 -6.62 -14.36 -3.99
N ILE A 71 -6.95 -13.10 -4.27
CA ILE A 71 -7.05 -12.03 -3.26
C ILE A 71 -8.05 -12.45 -2.18
N LYS A 72 -9.23 -12.93 -2.54
CA LYS A 72 -10.26 -13.35 -1.57
C LYS A 72 -9.85 -14.55 -0.73
N GLU A 73 -9.09 -15.48 -1.30
CA GLU A 73 -8.56 -16.63 -0.57
C GLU A 73 -7.50 -16.21 0.46
N HIS A 74 -6.73 -15.15 0.17
CA HIS A 74 -5.59 -14.75 0.99
C HIS A 74 -5.84 -13.50 1.86
N GLU A 75 -6.89 -12.70 1.59
CA GLU A 75 -7.17 -11.44 2.30
C GLU A 75 -7.37 -11.68 3.80
N PHE A 76 -8.14 -12.73 4.15
CA PHE A 76 -8.42 -13.05 5.54
C PHE A 76 -7.16 -13.47 6.28
N GLN A 77 -6.30 -14.28 5.64
CA GLN A 77 -5.03 -14.70 6.23
C GLN A 77 -4.14 -13.49 6.50
N VAL A 78 -4.03 -12.57 5.54
CA VAL A 78 -3.25 -11.33 5.70
C VAL A 78 -3.82 -10.48 6.85
N PHE A 79 -5.13 -10.28 6.92
CA PHE A 79 -5.76 -9.53 8.00
C PHE A 79 -5.55 -10.17 9.37
N SER A 80 -5.67 -11.51 9.44
CA SER A 80 -5.41 -12.26 10.67
C SER A 80 -3.95 -12.11 11.14
N LEU A 81 -2.99 -12.18 10.22
CA LEU A 81 -1.56 -11.95 10.52
C LEU A 81 -1.30 -10.51 10.99
N LEU A 82 -2.05 -9.54 10.47
CA LEU A 82 -2.04 -8.15 10.94
C LEU A 82 -2.84 -7.94 12.24
N GLU A 83 -3.43 -8.99 12.80
CA GLU A 83 -4.33 -8.92 13.97
C GLU A 83 -5.48 -7.93 13.75
N PHE A 84 -5.92 -7.78 12.50
CA PHE A 84 -6.90 -6.78 12.06
C PHE A 84 -6.54 -5.33 12.42
N ASN A 85 -5.28 -5.06 12.80
CA ASN A 85 -4.79 -3.72 13.09
C ASN A 85 -4.37 -3.01 11.79
N LEU A 86 -5.37 -2.52 11.06
CA LEU A 86 -5.19 -1.78 9.81
C LEU A 86 -4.97 -0.29 10.03
N TYR A 87 -5.10 0.20 11.27
CA TYR A 87 -4.75 1.57 11.57
C TYR A 87 -3.22 1.71 11.67
N LEU A 88 -2.66 2.64 10.90
CA LEU A 88 -1.25 3.03 11.01
C LEU A 88 -1.17 4.45 11.56
N PRO A 89 -0.47 4.67 12.69
CA PRO A 89 -0.20 6.03 13.14
C PRO A 89 0.73 6.74 12.13
N ARG A 90 0.67 8.07 12.13
CA ARG A 90 1.38 8.94 11.19
C ARG A 90 2.88 8.60 11.08
N GLN A 91 3.52 8.28 12.20
CA GLN A 91 4.95 7.98 12.30
C GLN A 91 5.32 6.67 11.61
N GLU A 92 4.38 5.73 11.51
CA GLU A 92 4.58 4.46 10.81
C GLU A 92 4.22 4.61 9.32
N PHE A 93 3.21 5.40 8.99
CA PHE A 93 2.74 5.58 7.62
C PHE A 93 3.63 6.51 6.78
N LEU A 94 3.94 7.71 7.29
CA LEU A 94 4.60 8.77 6.52
C LEU A 94 5.93 8.36 5.87
N PRO A 95 6.83 7.61 6.55
CA PRO A 95 8.10 7.24 5.94
C PRO A 95 7.93 6.44 4.64
N HIS A 96 6.88 5.61 4.54
CA HIS A 96 6.58 4.87 3.32
C HIS A 96 5.99 5.77 2.24
N PHE A 97 5.12 6.68 2.63
CA PHE A 97 4.48 7.64 1.73
C PHE A 97 5.51 8.58 1.10
N GLU A 98 6.34 9.23 1.92
CA GLU A 98 7.43 10.11 1.47
C GLU A 98 8.44 9.36 0.60
N GLN A 99 8.76 8.11 0.93
CA GLN A 99 9.66 7.29 0.12
C GLN A 99 9.11 7.05 -1.30
N ILE A 100 7.80 6.80 -1.44
CA ILE A 100 7.19 6.59 -2.75
C ILE A 100 7.10 7.92 -3.51
N LEU A 101 6.72 9.01 -2.84
CA LEU A 101 6.71 10.36 -3.43
C LEU A 101 8.07 10.72 -4.02
N TYR A 102 9.14 10.54 -3.25
CA TYR A 102 10.51 10.78 -3.72
C TYR A 102 10.88 9.91 -4.93
N ARG A 103 10.36 8.68 -5.01
CA ARG A 103 10.59 7.78 -6.15
C ARG A 103 9.80 8.21 -7.40
N GLN A 104 8.64 8.82 -7.22
CA GLN A 104 7.80 9.35 -8.31
C GLN A 104 8.09 10.83 -8.62
N ASP A 105 9.28 11.32 -8.25
CA ASP A 105 9.76 12.68 -8.52
C ASP A 105 8.93 13.82 -7.91
N TYR A 106 8.13 13.55 -6.87
CA TYR A 106 7.53 14.59 -6.04
C TYR A 106 8.55 15.16 -5.05
N LEU A 107 8.60 16.49 -4.93
CA LEU A 107 9.53 17.20 -4.04
C LEU A 107 9.12 17.07 -2.57
N ASN A 108 7.82 17.02 -2.29
CA ASN A 108 7.27 16.91 -0.94
C ASN A 108 5.79 16.48 -0.96
N VAL A 109 5.26 16.25 0.24
CA VAL A 109 3.86 15.86 0.46
C VAL A 109 2.88 16.93 -0.03
N GLN A 110 3.20 18.21 0.12
CA GLN A 110 2.35 19.35 -0.28
C GLN A 110 2.23 19.49 -1.80
N GLU A 111 3.24 19.09 -2.57
CA GLU A 111 3.13 19.06 -4.03
C GLU A 111 2.09 18.04 -4.50
N TYR A 112 1.97 16.91 -3.78
CA TYR A 112 1.00 15.87 -4.09
C TYR A 112 -0.40 16.17 -3.53
N LEU A 113 -0.49 16.66 -2.29
CA LEU A 113 -1.77 16.90 -1.60
C LEU A 113 -2.30 18.33 -1.72
N GLY A 114 -1.49 19.27 -2.17
CA GLY A 114 -1.78 20.70 -2.05
C GLY A 114 -1.73 21.18 -0.59
N GLU A 115 -2.60 22.15 -0.28
CA GLU A 115 -2.75 22.74 1.07
C GLU A 115 -3.53 21.82 2.03
N ASP A 116 -4.01 20.67 1.55
CA ASP A 116 -4.76 19.72 2.37
C ASP A 116 -3.81 18.95 3.31
N GLU A 117 -3.91 19.23 4.60
CA GLU A 117 -3.23 18.44 5.62
C GLU A 117 -3.90 17.06 5.76
N PHE A 118 -3.18 16.00 5.37
CA PHE A 118 -3.55 14.57 5.44
C PHE A 118 -4.13 14.09 6.80
N TYR A 119 -4.02 14.90 7.87
CA TYR A 119 -4.50 14.61 9.23
C TYR A 119 -5.07 15.82 9.98
N SER A 120 -5.38 16.94 9.31
CA SER A 120 -6.02 18.05 10.01
C SER A 120 -7.41 17.63 10.44
N VAL A 121 -7.66 17.65 11.75
CA VAL A 121 -9.05 17.66 12.23
C VAL A 121 -9.53 19.08 11.97
N PRO A 122 -10.58 19.29 11.14
CA PRO A 122 -11.15 20.61 10.97
C PRO A 122 -11.45 21.16 12.36
N SER A 123 -10.86 22.31 12.70
CA SER A 123 -11.14 22.95 13.96
C SER A 123 -12.61 23.37 13.93
N HIS A 124 -13.51 22.51 14.41
CA HIS A 124 -14.88 22.92 14.69
C HIS A 124 -14.78 23.96 15.79
N GLN A 125 -14.72 25.23 15.37
CA GLN A 125 -14.93 26.35 16.26
C GLN A 125 -16.32 26.15 16.86
N HIS A 126 -16.37 25.62 18.07
CA HIS A 126 -17.55 25.64 18.91
C HIS A 126 -17.90 27.10 19.14
N LYS A 127 -18.70 27.68 18.25
CA LYS A 127 -19.35 28.96 18.48
C LYS A 127 -20.38 28.67 19.57
N ALA A 128 -20.11 29.13 20.79
CA ALA A 128 -21.08 29.07 21.88
C ALA A 128 -22.39 29.73 21.41
N PRO A 129 -23.56 29.14 21.69
CA PRO A 129 -24.82 29.81 21.42
C PRO A 129 -24.91 31.07 22.29
N GLU A 130 -25.22 32.20 21.66
CA GLU A 130 -25.58 33.47 22.32
C GLU A 130 -26.87 33.34 23.15
#